data_AF-A0A7K4CG12-F1
#
_entry.id   AF-A0A7K4CG12-F1
#
_cell.length_a   1.000
_cell.length_b   1.000
_cell.length_c   1.000
_cell.angle_alpha   90.00
_cell.angle_beta   90.00
_cell.angle_gamma   90.00
#
_symmetry.space_group_name_H-M   'P 1'
#
loop_
_entity.id
_entity.type
_entity.pdbx_description
1 polymer ?
#
loop_
_entity_poly.entity_id
_entity_poly.type
_entity_poly.pdbx_seq_one_letter_code
_entity_poly.pdbx_strand_id
1 'polypeptide(L)'
;EKSDILFMREEEQLAHDLYMRWAAKYPVPIFSNIAASETQHISEVRLLMDRYGLSETLVGNGATGFRNATIQALYTSLGAQGDASQTAAFEAGLAVEERDIEDLDNAIAATSRPDIIQVYQNLRAGSENHKSAFLRQLGR
;
A
#
# COMPACT_ATOMS: atom_id res chain seq x y z
N GLU A 1 -14.33 -5.57 9.29
CA GLU A 1 -14.78 -5.32 7.90
C GLU A 1 -14.70 -3.86 7.49
N LYS A 2 -15.59 -2.95 7.96
CA LYS A 2 -15.53 -1.53 7.55
C LYS A 2 -14.23 -0.82 7.97
N SER A 3 -13.75 -1.11 9.17
CA SER A 3 -12.43 -0.66 9.65
C SER A 3 -11.32 -1.10 8.71
N ASP A 4 -11.39 -2.34 8.24
CA ASP A 4 -10.34 -2.98 7.45
C ASP A 4 -10.36 -2.43 6.02
N ILE A 5 -11.54 -2.15 5.46
CA ILE A 5 -11.66 -1.45 4.16
C ILE A 5 -11.01 -0.06 4.25
N LEU A 6 -11.28 0.70 5.31
CA LEU A 6 -10.67 2.02 5.51
C LEU A 6 -9.16 1.91 5.71
N PHE A 7 -8.71 0.89 6.44
CA PHE A 7 -7.30 0.63 6.70
C PHE A 7 -6.56 0.29 5.40
N MET A 8 -7.04 -0.70 4.64
CA MET A 8 -6.50 -1.08 3.34
C MET A 8 -6.49 0.10 2.37
N ARG A 9 -7.54 0.92 2.35
CA ARG A 9 -7.57 2.13 1.50
C ARG A 9 -6.40 3.07 1.81
N GLU A 10 -6.07 3.28 3.08
CA GLU A 10 -4.96 4.14 3.50
C GLU A 10 -3.60 3.47 3.34
N GLU A 11 -3.51 2.15 3.49
CA GLU A 11 -2.27 1.39 3.27
C GLU A 11 -1.83 1.41 1.80
N GLU A 12 -2.74 1.15 0.87
CA GLU A 12 -2.50 1.26 -0.57
C GLU A 12 -2.11 2.70 -0.96
N GLN A 13 -2.71 3.70 -0.31
CA GLN A 13 -2.33 5.10 -0.49
C GLN A 13 -0.93 5.41 0.06
N LEU A 14 -0.55 4.80 1.18
CA LEU A 14 0.80 4.89 1.74
C LEU A 14 1.84 4.30 0.78
N ALA A 15 1.58 3.12 0.23
CA ALA A 15 2.44 2.49 -0.76
C ALA A 15 2.62 3.40 -1.98
N HIS A 16 1.50 3.84 -2.58
CA HIS A 16 1.48 4.79 -3.69
C HIS A 16 2.33 6.04 -3.42
N ASP A 17 2.08 6.71 -2.29
CA ASP A 17 2.70 8.00 -1.99
C ASP A 17 4.20 7.88 -1.69
N LEU A 18 4.63 6.79 -1.05
CA LEU A 18 6.06 6.48 -0.86
C LEU A 18 6.73 6.20 -2.19
N TYR A 19 6.10 5.42 -3.07
CA TYR A 19 6.67 5.08 -4.37
C TYR A 19 6.75 6.28 -5.29
N MET A 20 5.75 7.16 -5.31
CA MET A 20 5.82 8.42 -6.03
C MET A 20 6.93 9.34 -5.50
N ARG A 21 7.11 9.42 -4.17
CA ARG A 21 8.22 10.16 -3.54
C ARG A 21 9.58 9.65 -4.01
N TRP A 22 9.78 8.33 -4.03
CA TRP A 22 11.06 7.74 -4.43
C TRP A 22 11.29 7.71 -5.93
N ALA A 23 10.23 7.60 -6.75
CA ALA A 23 10.32 7.75 -8.21
C ALA A 23 10.83 9.14 -8.61
N ALA A 24 10.44 10.20 -7.87
CA ALA A 24 10.95 11.55 -8.09
C ALA A 24 12.43 11.71 -7.70
N LYS A 25 12.94 10.86 -6.80
CA LYS A 25 14.29 10.97 -6.22
C LYS A 25 15.31 10.07 -6.90
N TYR A 26 14.92 8.85 -7.27
CA TYR A 26 15.82 7.85 -7.82
C TYR A 26 15.42 7.52 -9.27
N PRO A 27 16.35 7.63 -10.24
CA PRO A 27 16.06 7.42 -11.65
C PRO A 27 15.98 5.94 -12.02
N VAL A 28 15.09 5.20 -11.35
CA VAL A 28 14.79 3.78 -11.62
C VAL A 28 13.29 3.56 -11.76
N PRO A 29 12.85 2.77 -12.75
CA PRO A 29 11.43 2.69 -13.11
C PRO A 29 10.58 1.90 -12.12
N ILE A 30 11.18 1.11 -11.22
CA ILE A 30 10.42 0.23 -10.30
C ILE A 30 9.40 1.02 -9.48
N PHE A 31 9.79 2.14 -8.89
CA PHE A 31 8.90 2.92 -8.03
C PHE A 31 7.71 3.48 -8.80
N SER A 32 7.92 4.09 -9.97
CA SER A 32 6.81 4.61 -10.79
C SER A 32 5.90 3.51 -11.33
N ASN A 33 6.46 2.34 -11.65
CA ASN A 33 5.69 1.21 -12.17
C ASN A 33 4.79 0.62 -11.08
N ILE A 34 5.30 0.47 -9.86
CA ILE A 34 4.54 -0.06 -8.73
C ILE A 34 3.50 0.98 -8.26
N ALA A 35 3.86 2.27 -8.17
CA ALA A 35 2.89 3.34 -7.88
C ALA A 35 1.68 3.34 -8.84
N ALA A 36 1.88 3.06 -10.13
CA ALA A 36 0.80 2.92 -11.08
C ALA A 36 -0.11 1.71 -10.80
N SER A 37 0.45 0.62 -10.24
CA SER A 37 -0.31 -0.53 -9.74
C SER A 37 -1.13 -0.14 -8.51
N GLU A 38 -0.54 0.56 -7.55
CA GLU A 38 -1.24 0.99 -6.33
C GLU A 38 -2.41 1.92 -6.61
N THR A 39 -2.34 2.71 -7.70
CA THR A 39 -3.49 3.49 -8.15
C THR A 39 -4.71 2.61 -8.44
N GLN A 40 -4.49 1.39 -8.95
CA GLN A 40 -5.57 0.44 -9.19
C GLN A 40 -6.05 -0.24 -7.92
N HIS A 41 -5.15 -0.63 -7.02
CA HIS A 41 -5.55 -1.16 -5.72
C HIS A 41 -6.41 -0.16 -4.94
N ILE A 42 -5.99 1.11 -4.88
CA ILE A 42 -6.76 2.23 -4.31
C ILE A 42 -8.17 2.30 -4.93
N SER A 43 -8.26 2.18 -6.26
CA SER A 43 -9.52 2.23 -6.99
C SER A 43 -10.43 1.04 -6.66
N GLU A 44 -9.87 -0.15 -6.51
CA GLU A 44 -10.60 -1.36 -6.14
C GLU A 44 -11.16 -1.27 -4.71
N VAL A 45 -10.35 -0.81 -3.74
CA VAL A 45 -10.83 -0.59 -2.36
C VAL A 45 -11.86 0.53 -2.31
N ARG A 46 -11.74 1.57 -3.15
CA ARG A 46 -12.75 2.63 -3.28
C ARG A 46 -14.11 2.08 -3.69
N LEU A 47 -14.16 1.09 -4.58
CA LEU A 47 -15.42 0.43 -4.95
C LEU A 47 -16.07 -0.28 -3.76
N LEU A 48 -15.27 -0.88 -2.87
CA LEU A 48 -15.78 -1.40 -1.60
C LEU A 48 -16.29 -0.28 -0.70
N MET A 49 -15.54 0.82 -0.56
CA MET A 49 -15.99 1.97 0.24
C MET A 49 -17.35 2.48 -0.22
N ASP A 50 -17.53 2.70 -1.52
CA ASP A 50 -18.80 3.15 -2.10
C ASP A 50 -19.92 2.15 -1.82
N ARG A 51 -19.67 0.85 -2.03
CA ARG A 51 -20.63 -0.23 -1.76
C ARG A 51 -21.07 -0.27 -0.29
N TYR A 52 -20.16 -0.01 0.64
CA TYR A 52 -20.41 -0.08 2.08
C TYR A 52 -20.79 1.27 2.72
N GLY A 53 -20.95 2.32 1.90
CA GLY A 53 -21.34 3.66 2.34
C GLY A 53 -20.28 4.36 3.19
N LEU A 54 -19.00 4.16 2.87
CA LEU A 54 -17.85 4.74 3.56
C LEU A 54 -17.39 6.03 2.85
N SER A 55 -17.28 7.11 3.61
CA SER A 55 -16.89 8.43 3.08
C SER A 55 -15.38 8.52 2.84
N GLU A 56 -14.95 9.20 1.76
CA GLU A 56 -13.54 9.57 1.55
C GLU A 56 -12.99 10.44 2.68
N THR A 57 -13.84 11.17 3.41
CA THR A 57 -13.40 11.98 4.54
C THR A 57 -12.84 11.16 5.71
N LEU A 58 -13.02 9.84 5.69
CA LEU A 58 -12.52 8.90 6.69
C LEU A 58 -11.10 8.39 6.40
N VAL A 59 -10.55 8.74 5.23
CA VAL A 59 -9.19 8.39 4.82
C VAL A 59 -8.37 9.64 4.54
N GLY A 60 -7.07 9.45 4.43
CA GLY A 60 -6.05 10.48 4.23
C GLY A 60 -5.00 10.02 3.23
N ASN A 61 -3.96 10.83 3.09
CA ASN A 61 -2.86 10.60 2.16
C ASN A 61 -1.60 11.34 2.62
N GLY A 62 -0.49 11.16 1.93
CA GLY A 62 0.80 11.77 2.25
C GLY A 62 0.80 13.30 2.20
N ALA A 63 -0.12 13.94 1.47
CA ALA A 63 -0.21 15.40 1.39
C ALA A 63 -0.97 16.04 2.56
N THR A 64 -2.06 15.41 3.01
CA THR A 64 -2.92 15.94 4.08
C THR A 64 -2.76 15.22 5.43
N GLY A 65 -1.95 14.17 5.46
CA GLY A 65 -1.84 13.22 6.57
C GLY A 65 -2.85 12.08 6.48
N PHE A 66 -2.44 10.92 6.98
CA PHE A 66 -3.27 9.73 7.14
C PHE A 66 -4.10 9.81 8.43
N ARG A 67 -5.30 9.23 8.40
CA ARG A 67 -6.26 9.20 9.52
C ARG A 67 -5.91 8.10 10.51
N ASN A 68 -5.44 6.95 10.01
CA ASN A 68 -4.94 5.88 10.84
C ASN A 68 -3.53 6.22 11.36
N ALA A 69 -3.37 6.22 12.68
CA ALA A 69 -2.11 6.58 13.32
C ALA A 69 -0.96 5.61 13.00
N THR A 70 -1.27 4.32 12.79
CA THR A 70 -0.27 3.31 12.40
C THR A 70 0.24 3.59 10.99
N ILE A 71 -0.66 3.84 10.03
CA ILE A 71 -0.29 4.21 8.65
C ILE A 71 0.52 5.51 8.65
N GLN A 72 0.11 6.53 9.40
CA GLN A 72 0.86 7.79 9.50
C GLN A 72 2.29 7.58 10.05
N ALA A 73 2.46 6.74 11.07
CA ALA A 73 3.75 6.42 11.64
C ALA A 73 4.65 5.69 10.62
N LEU A 74 4.09 4.72 9.89
CA LEU A 74 4.79 3.99 8.84
C LEU A 74 5.23 4.91 7.70
N TYR A 75 4.34 5.77 7.21
CA TYR A 75 4.68 6.72 6.13
C TYR A 75 5.87 7.59 6.53
N THR A 76 5.86 8.07 7.77
CA THR A 76 6.92 8.92 8.32
C THR A 76 8.24 8.15 8.42
N SER A 77 8.21 6.96 9.00
CA SER A 77 9.40 6.14 9.25
C SER A 77 10.01 5.61 7.94
N LEU A 78 9.21 4.96 7.11
CA LEU A 78 9.66 4.36 5.85
C LEU A 78 10.06 5.44 4.85
N GLY A 79 9.34 6.56 4.80
CA GLY A 79 9.72 7.71 3.99
C GLY A 79 11.11 8.25 4.35
N ALA A 80 11.40 8.40 5.65
CA ALA A 80 12.72 8.82 6.12
C ALA A 80 13.82 7.79 5.79
N GLN A 81 13.53 6.49 5.94
CA GLN A 81 14.44 5.42 5.56
C GLN A 81 14.76 5.45 4.06
N GLY A 82 13.73 5.47 3.20
CA GLY A 82 13.93 5.44 1.76
C GLY A 82 14.57 6.72 1.21
N ASP A 83 14.40 7.86 1.88
CA ASP A 83 15.07 9.09 1.51
C ASP A 83 16.59 9.07 1.73
N ALA A 84 17.10 8.16 2.57
CA ALA A 84 18.51 8.08 2.90
C ALA A 84 19.36 7.53 1.74
N SER A 85 18.87 6.52 1.01
CA SER A 85 19.55 5.98 -0.17
C SER A 85 18.61 5.14 -1.03
N GLN A 86 18.99 4.91 -2.29
CA GLN A 86 18.21 4.07 -3.21
C GLN A 86 18.03 2.64 -2.68
N THR A 87 19.08 2.04 -2.13
CA THR A 87 19.00 0.71 -1.51
C THR A 87 18.07 0.71 -0.30
N ALA A 88 18.14 1.75 0.54
CA ALA A 88 17.22 1.89 1.67
C ALA A 88 15.76 2.07 1.23
N ALA A 89 15.51 2.69 0.07
CA ALA A 89 14.18 2.78 -0.53
C ALA A 89 13.67 1.44 -1.06
N PHE A 90 14.55 0.60 -1.61
CA PHE A 90 14.18 -0.77 -1.99
C PHE A 90 13.85 -1.63 -0.76
N GLU A 91 14.62 -1.53 0.32
CA GLU A 91 14.30 -2.21 1.58
C GLU A 91 13.01 -1.67 2.21
N ALA A 92 12.78 -0.35 2.15
CA ALA A 92 11.54 0.24 2.64
C ALA A 92 10.33 -0.20 1.81
N GLY A 93 10.46 -0.26 0.48
CA GLY A 93 9.43 -0.81 -0.40
C GLY A 93 9.14 -2.28 -0.12
N LEU A 94 10.18 -3.11 0.03
CA LEU A 94 10.01 -4.50 0.45
C LEU A 94 9.23 -4.63 1.77
N ALA A 95 9.55 -3.79 2.76
CA ALA A 95 8.86 -3.79 4.05
C ALA A 95 7.39 -3.34 3.95
N VAL A 96 7.04 -2.43 3.02
CA VAL A 96 5.65 -2.10 2.72
C VAL A 96 4.92 -3.33 2.20
N GLU A 97 5.46 -4.01 1.18
CA GLU A 97 4.80 -5.15 0.56
C GLU A 97 4.65 -6.36 1.48
N GLU A 98 5.65 -6.64 2.32
CA GLU A 98 5.55 -7.72 3.30
C GLU A 98 4.45 -7.46 4.33
N ARG A 99 4.31 -6.21 4.76
CA ARG A 99 3.28 -5.79 5.70
C ARG A 99 1.89 -5.83 5.07
N ASP A 100 1.75 -5.32 3.85
CA ASP A 100 0.49 -5.30 3.11
C ASP A 100 -0.04 -6.72 2.90
N ILE A 101 0.83 -7.67 2.53
CA ILE A 101 0.46 -9.11 2.44
C ILE A 101 -0.04 -9.65 3.79
N GLU A 102 0.64 -9.34 4.90
CA GLU A 102 0.24 -9.80 6.23
C GLU A 102 -1.11 -9.20 6.65
N ASP A 103 -1.29 -7.90 6.45
CA ASP A 103 -2.53 -7.19 6.79
C ASP A 103 -3.72 -7.67 5.91
N LEU A 104 -3.49 -7.95 4.62
CA LEU A 104 -4.46 -8.57 3.71
C LEU A 104 -4.82 -10.00 4.13
N ASP A 105 -3.85 -10.83 4.50
CA ASP A 105 -4.09 -12.20 4.98
C ASP A 105 -4.98 -12.19 6.24
N ASN A 106 -4.68 -11.28 7.17
CA ASN A 106 -5.49 -11.08 8.37
C ASN A 106 -6.90 -10.59 8.03
N ALA A 107 -7.04 -9.62 7.12
CA ALA A 107 -8.33 -9.06 6.72
C ALA A 107 -9.20 -10.07 5.98
N ILE A 108 -8.62 -10.93 5.13
CA ILE A 108 -9.29 -12.04 4.45
C ILE A 108 -9.80 -13.05 5.48
N ALA A 109 -8.99 -13.43 6.45
CA ALA A 109 -9.38 -14.38 7.50
C ALA A 109 -10.50 -13.85 8.43
N ALA A 110 -10.61 -12.52 8.55
CA ALA A 110 -11.57 -11.84 9.42
C ALA A 110 -12.97 -11.61 8.79
N THR A 111 -13.18 -11.96 7.52
CA THR A 111 -14.46 -11.77 6.82
C THR A 111 -14.93 -13.04 6.13
N SER A 112 -16.25 -13.14 5.93
CA SER A 112 -16.88 -14.16 5.07
C SER A 112 -17.54 -13.57 3.83
N ARG A 113 -17.35 -12.26 3.58
CA ARG A 113 -18.02 -11.55 2.49
C ARG A 113 -17.26 -11.76 1.19
N PRO A 114 -17.85 -12.44 0.19
CA PRO A 114 -17.12 -12.85 -1.00
C PRO A 114 -16.64 -11.68 -1.87
N ASP A 115 -17.35 -10.55 -1.85
CA ASP A 115 -16.93 -9.35 -2.58
C ASP A 115 -15.71 -8.66 -1.98
N ILE A 116 -15.59 -8.64 -0.64
CA ILE A 116 -14.40 -8.15 0.05
C ILE A 116 -13.21 -9.09 -0.18
N ILE A 117 -13.43 -10.39 0.02
CA ILE A 117 -12.39 -11.42 -0.17
C ILE A 117 -11.80 -11.35 -1.57
N GLN A 118 -12.65 -11.22 -2.60
CA GLN A 118 -12.18 -11.16 -3.99
C GLN A 118 -11.26 -9.96 -4.24
N VAL A 119 -11.58 -8.79 -3.71
CA VAL A 119 -10.72 -7.60 -3.85
C VAL A 119 -9.41 -7.81 -3.10
N TYR A 120 -9.46 -8.24 -1.84
CA TYR A 120 -8.24 -8.44 -1.04
C TYR A 120 -7.31 -9.52 -1.62
N GLN A 121 -7.85 -10.57 -2.21
CA GLN A 121 -7.04 -11.58 -2.90
C GLN A 121 -6.34 -11.02 -4.14
N ASN A 122 -6.98 -10.09 -4.87
CA ASN A 122 -6.36 -9.44 -6.02
C ASN A 122 -5.22 -8.52 -5.58
N LEU A 123 -5.46 -7.66 -4.59
CA LEU A 123 -4.45 -6.80 -3.98
C LEU A 123 -3.25 -7.62 -3.52
N ARG A 124 -3.49 -8.67 -2.73
CA ARG A 124 -2.43 -9.54 -2.20
C ARG A 124 -1.58 -10.17 -3.29
N ALA A 125 -2.19 -10.56 -4.42
CA ALA A 125 -1.44 -11.07 -5.57
C ALA A 125 -0.59 -9.98 -6.23
N GLY A 126 -1.06 -8.73 -6.27
CA GLY A 126 -0.29 -7.55 -6.64
C GLY A 126 0.93 -7.37 -5.74
N SER A 127 0.73 -7.33 -4.42
CA SER A 127 1.77 -7.11 -3.42
C SER A 127 2.86 -8.19 -3.46
N GLU A 128 2.51 -9.46 -3.74
CA GLU A 128 3.50 -10.54 -3.96
C GLU A 128 4.39 -10.28 -5.20
N ASN A 129 3.81 -9.71 -6.27
CA ASN A 129 4.57 -9.33 -7.46
C ASN A 129 5.49 -8.13 -7.19
N HIS A 130 5.02 -7.16 -6.41
CA HIS A 130 5.80 -6.00 -5.99
C HIS A 130 6.94 -6.37 -5.06
N LYS A 131 6.67 -7.21 -4.05
CA LYS A 131 7.66 -7.82 -3.16
C LYS A 131 8.76 -8.52 -3.97
N SER A 132 8.36 -9.35 -4.92
CA SER A 132 9.29 -10.02 -5.82
C SER A 132 10.12 -9.04 -6.66
N ALA A 133 9.55 -7.90 -7.05
CA ALA A 133 10.26 -6.85 -7.77
C ALA A 133 11.31 -6.15 -6.90
N PHE A 134 10.99 -5.82 -5.64
CA PHE A 134 11.96 -5.25 -4.71
C PHE A 134 13.08 -6.23 -4.36
N LEU A 135 12.77 -7.50 -4.12
CA LEU A 135 13.79 -8.54 -3.89
C LEU A 135 14.77 -8.65 -5.07
N ARG A 136 14.28 -8.60 -6.32
CA ARG A 136 15.15 -8.56 -7.50
C ARG A 136 16.07 -7.34 -7.53
N GLN A 137 15.61 -6.15 -7.12
CA GLN A 137 16.46 -4.96 -7.03
C GLN A 137 17.52 -5.08 -5.94
N LEU A 138 17.23 -5.82 -4.88
CA LEU A 138 18.14 -6.11 -3.77
C LEU A 138 19.08 -7.29 -4.06
N GLY A 139 18.87 -8.03 -5.15
CA GLY A 139 19.63 -9.22 -5.49
C GLY A 139 19.35 -10.42 -4.57
N ARG A 140 18.12 -10.52 -4.05
CA ARG A 140 17.65 -11.56 -3.13
C ARG A 140 16.63 -12.48 -3.79
#